data_AF-X1CT78-F1
#
_entry.id   AF-X1CT78-F1
#
_cell.length_a   1.000
_cell.length_b   1.000
_cell.length_c   1.000
_cell.angle_alpha   90.00
_cell.angle_beta   90.00
_cell.angle_gamma   90.00
#
_symmetry.space_group_name_H-M   'P 1'
#
loop_
_entity.id
_entity.type
_entity.pdbx_description
1 polymer ?
#
loop_
_entity_poly.entity_id
_entity_poly.type
_entity_poly.pdbx_seq_one_letter_code
_entity_poly.pdbx_strand_id
1 'polypeptide(L)'
;TSDNPRTERPDSIISMIEEGLMESGSKEYIKETDRKKAIFKALEMARKNDVVLIAGKGHENYQEFKDYRIPFCDREVVKEWAAGENERKNKS
;
A
#
# COMPACT_ATOMS: atom_id res chain seq x y z
N THR A 1 -0.16 -2.81 5.41
CA THR A 1 -1.18 -1.88 4.90
C THR A 1 -2.54 -2.51 4.89
N SER A 2 -3.59 -1.69 4.89
CA SER A 2 -4.97 -2.13 4.76
C SER A 2 -5.31 -2.52 3.32
N ASP A 3 -6.11 -3.56 3.16
CA ASP A 3 -6.81 -3.90 1.92
C ASP A 3 -8.31 -3.68 2.13
N ASN A 4 -9.14 -4.73 2.16
CA ASN A 4 -10.57 -4.63 2.48
C ASN A 4 -10.77 -5.00 3.95
N PRO A 5 -10.73 -4.05 4.91
CA PRO A 5 -10.89 -4.38 6.32
C PRO A 5 -12.28 -4.92 6.65
N ARG A 6 -13.29 -4.68 5.80
CA ARG A 6 -14.68 -5.10 6.04
C ARG A 6 -15.08 -4.68 7.46
N THR A 7 -15.49 -5.64 8.29
CA THR A 7 -15.97 -5.40 9.65
C THR A 7 -14.86 -5.22 10.68
N GLU A 8 -13.61 -5.51 10.32
CA GLU A 8 -12.48 -5.50 11.25
C GLU A 8 -11.78 -4.13 11.29
N ARG A 9 -11.04 -3.88 12.37
CA ARG A 9 -10.16 -2.71 12.43
C ARG A 9 -8.90 -2.98 11.60
N PRO A 10 -8.54 -2.11 10.64
CA PRO A 10 -7.35 -2.30 9.81
C PRO A 10 -6.07 -2.59 10.59
N ASP A 11 -5.84 -1.85 11.68
CA ASP A 11 -4.64 -2.00 12.51
C ASP A 11 -4.59 -3.36 13.22
N SER A 12 -5.74 -3.93 13.56
CA SER A 12 -5.81 -5.26 14.19
C SER A 12 -5.33 -6.35 13.22
N ILE A 13 -5.77 -6.32 11.97
CA ILE A 13 -5.30 -7.27 10.93
C ILE A 13 -3.80 -7.09 10.70
N ILE A 14 -3.32 -5.84 10.62
CA ILE A 14 -1.90 -5.54 10.41
C ILE A 14 -1.06 -6.07 11.58
N SER A 15 -1.51 -5.92 12.83
CA SER A 15 -0.83 -6.48 14.00
C SER A 15 -0.74 -8.00 13.95
N MET A 16 -1.79 -8.70 13.52
CA MET A 16 -1.74 -10.16 13.36
C MET A 16 -0.72 -10.60 12.29
N ILE A 17 -0.60 -9.85 11.19
CA ILE A 17 0.42 -10.11 10.16
C ILE A 17 1.83 -9.84 10.73
N GLU A 18 1.98 -8.77 11.51
CA GLU A 18 3.25 -8.42 12.16
C GLU A 18 3.72 -9.51 13.12
N GLU A 19 2.82 -10.11 13.90
CA GLU A 19 3.14 -11.25 14.77
C GLU A 19 3.79 -12.40 13.98
N GLY A 20 3.20 -12.81 12.86
CA GLY A 20 3.78 -13.85 12.00
C GLY A 20 5.13 -13.44 11.37
N LEU A 21 5.31 -12.16 11.04
CA LEU A 21 6.60 -11.64 10.56
C LEU A 21 7.67 -11.69 11.66
N MET A 22 7.34 -11.29 12.89
CA MET A 22 8.26 -11.34 14.03
C MET A 22 8.67 -12.79 14.33
N GLU A 23 7.72 -13.74 14.30
CA GLU A 23 7.99 -15.16 14.49
C GLU A 23 8.90 -15.75 13.40
N SER A 24 8.77 -15.27 12.16
CA SER A 24 9.68 -15.66 11.06
C SER A 24 11.11 -15.13 11.21
N GLY A 25 11.36 -14.24 12.18
CA GLY A 25 12.65 -13.57 12.38
C GLY A 25 12.85 -12.35 11.45
N SER A 26 11.81 -11.92 10.73
CA SER A 26 11.86 -10.72 9.89
C SER A 26 11.95 -9.47 10.76
N LYS A 27 12.98 -8.64 10.53
CA LYS A 27 13.22 -7.40 11.30
C LYS A 27 12.98 -6.12 10.51
N GLU A 28 12.82 -6.24 9.19
CA GLU A 28 12.70 -5.09 8.29
C GLU A 28 11.31 -5.06 7.68
N TYR A 29 10.43 -4.28 8.31
CA TYR A 29 9.09 -4.01 7.78
C TYR A 29 8.64 -2.62 8.20
N ILE A 30 7.68 -2.08 7.45
CA ILE A 30 7.02 -0.81 7.76
C ILE A 30 5.52 -1.06 7.84
N LYS A 31 4.91 -0.67 8.96
CA LYS A 31 3.47 -0.59 9.10
C LYS A 31 2.99 0.79 8.65
N GLU A 32 2.25 0.82 7.55
CA GLU A 32 1.48 1.97 7.09
C GLU A 32 0.09 1.43 6.78
N THR A 33 -0.93 1.95 7.46
CA THR A 33 -2.30 1.44 7.38
C THR A 33 -3.03 1.96 6.14
N ASP A 34 -2.75 3.19 5.74
CA ASP A 34 -3.32 3.80 4.54
C ASP A 34 -2.69 3.18 3.28
N ARG A 35 -3.52 2.57 2.43
CA ARG A 35 -3.05 1.85 1.25
C ARG A 35 -2.36 2.75 0.23
N LYS A 36 -2.86 3.98 0.04
CA LYS A 36 -2.23 4.94 -0.88
C LYS A 36 -0.87 5.37 -0.35
N LYS A 37 -0.78 5.71 0.93
CA LYS A 37 0.50 6.09 1.58
C LYS A 37 1.51 4.94 1.54
N ALA A 38 1.08 3.71 1.77
CA ALA A 38 1.95 2.55 1.71
C ALA A 38 2.54 2.34 0.32
N ILE A 39 1.70 2.46 -0.73
CA ILE A 39 2.15 2.38 -2.13
C ILE A 39 3.13 3.51 -2.46
N PHE A 40 2.79 4.76 -2.12
CA PHE A 40 3.67 5.90 -2.35
C PHE A 40 5.02 5.71 -1.68
N LYS A 41 5.03 5.31 -0.41
CA LYS A 41 6.26 5.07 0.35
C LYS A 41 7.12 3.97 -0.26
N ALA A 42 6.51 2.86 -0.70
CA ALA A 42 7.22 1.77 -1.35
C ALA A 42 7.88 2.24 -2.66
N LEU A 43 7.18 3.05 -3.45
CA LEU A 43 7.72 3.62 -4.69
C LEU A 43 8.83 4.65 -4.45
N GLU A 44 8.72 5.46 -3.40
CA GLU A 44 9.76 6.43 -2.99
C GLU A 44 11.03 5.75 -2.46
N MET A 45 10.89 4.58 -1.82
CA MET A 45 12.02 3.79 -1.32
C MET A 45 12.74 3.01 -2.44
N ALA A 46 12.03 2.70 -3.53
CA ALA A 46 12.57 1.91 -4.63
C ALA A 46 13.65 2.68 -5.39
N ARG A 47 14.75 1.99 -5.72
CA ARG A 47 15.85 2.52 -6.52
C ARG A 47 15.73 2.07 -7.96
N LYS A 48 16.58 2.64 -8.81
CA LYS A 48 16.72 2.20 -10.20
C LYS A 48 16.99 0.69 -10.24
N ASN A 49 16.21 -0.03 -11.04
CA ASN A 49 16.21 -1.48 -11.23
C ASN A 49 15.56 -2.31 -10.11
N ASP A 50 14.96 -1.69 -9.09
CA ASP A 50 14.14 -2.43 -8.13
C ASP A 50 12.76 -2.77 -8.73
N VAL A 51 12.15 -3.84 -8.22
CA VAL A 51 10.76 -4.23 -8.53
C VAL A 51 9.91 -4.10 -7.29
N VAL A 52 8.81 -3.34 -7.40
CA VAL A 52 7.80 -3.21 -6.35
C VAL A 52 6.58 -4.08 -6.70
N LEU A 53 6.24 -5.04 -5.85
CA LEU A 53 5.05 -5.88 -5.97
C LEU A 53 3.95 -5.36 -5.03
N ILE A 54 2.81 -4.95 -5.59
CA ILE A 54 1.60 -4.61 -4.85
C ILE A 54 0.63 -5.79 -4.96
N ALA A 55 0.40 -6.50 -3.86
CA ALA A 55 -0.45 -7.69 -3.80
C ALA A 55 -1.76 -7.45 -3.03
N GLY A 56 -2.71 -8.39 -3.15
CA GLY A 56 -4.01 -8.38 -2.47
C GLY A 56 -5.20 -8.11 -3.40
N LYS A 57 -5.36 -6.86 -3.85
CA LYS A 57 -6.58 -6.39 -4.54
C LYS A 57 -6.81 -6.92 -5.96
N GLY A 58 -5.75 -7.25 -6.67
CA GLY A 58 -5.84 -7.65 -8.08
C GLY A 58 -6.52 -6.58 -8.95
N HIS A 59 -7.68 -6.91 -9.54
CA HIS A 59 -8.42 -6.02 -10.44
C HIS A 59 -9.52 -5.18 -9.75
N GLU A 60 -9.65 -5.26 -8.43
CA GLU A 60 -10.61 -4.46 -7.67
C GLU A 60 -10.36 -2.95 -7.80
N ASN A 61 -11.45 -2.19 -7.82
CA ASN A 61 -11.46 -0.73 -7.97
C ASN A 61 -12.11 -0.01 -6.78
N TYR A 62 -12.26 -0.69 -5.64
CA TYR A 62 -12.76 -0.13 -4.40
C TYR A 62 -12.00 -0.67 -3.20
N GLN A 63 -12.07 0.04 -2.08
CA GLN A 63 -11.69 -0.45 -0.76
C GLN A 63 -12.96 -0.62 0.09
N GLU A 64 -13.16 -1.82 0.64
CA GLU A 64 -14.37 -2.18 1.38
C GLU A 64 -14.18 -2.11 2.89
N PHE A 65 -15.04 -1.31 3.52
CA PHE A 65 -15.21 -1.17 4.96
C PHE A 65 -16.57 -1.74 5.37
N LYS A 66 -16.82 -1.80 6.68
CA LYS A 66 -17.97 -2.49 7.28
C LYS A 66 -19.30 -2.19 6.58
N ASP A 67 -19.56 -0.89 6.40
CA ASP A 67 -20.85 -0.40 5.93
C ASP A 67 -20.74 0.41 4.63
N TYR A 68 -19.53 0.58 4.08
CA TYR A 68 -19.31 1.41 2.90
C TYR A 68 -18.10 0.97 2.07
N ARG A 69 -18.07 1.41 0.81
CA ARG A 69 -16.94 1.23 -0.10
C ARG A 69 -16.48 2.59 -0.59
N ILE A 70 -15.18 2.78 -0.70
CA ILE A 70 -14.58 3.97 -1.33
C ILE A 70 -13.94 3.58 -2.66
N PRO A 71 -13.97 4.45 -3.70
CA PRO A 71 -13.21 4.23 -4.91
C PRO A 71 -11.71 4.13 -4.61
N PHE A 72 -11.08 3.03 -5.03
CA PHE A 72 -9.66 2.81 -4.80
C PHE A 72 -9.10 1.79 -5.81
N CYS A 73 -8.11 2.17 -6.61
CA CYS A 73 -7.47 1.29 -7.59
C CYS A 73 -5.95 1.41 -7.49
N ASP A 74 -5.26 0.31 -7.18
CA ASP A 74 -3.79 0.28 -7.05
C ASP A 74 -3.10 0.85 -8.30
N ARG A 75 -3.61 0.50 -9.50
CA ARG A 75 -3.05 0.96 -10.78
C ARG A 75 -3.14 2.47 -10.97
N GLU A 76 -4.25 3.09 -10.55
CA GLU A 76 -4.42 4.54 -10.66
C GLU A 76 -3.56 5.29 -9.64
N VAL A 77 -3.41 4.74 -8.43
CA VAL A 77 -2.51 5.29 -7.40
C VAL A 77 -1.05 5.31 -7.88
N VAL A 78 -0.59 4.23 -8.53
CA VAL A 78 0.76 4.16 -9.11
C VAL A 78 0.96 5.20 -10.23
N LYS A 79 -0.04 5.37 -11.11
CA LYS A 79 0.01 6.39 -12.17
C LYS A 79 0.05 7.81 -11.61
N GLU A 80 -0.72 8.08 -10.56
CA GLU A 80 -0.72 9.37 -9.87
C GLU A 80 0.66 9.71 -9.31
N TRP A 81 1.31 8.75 -8.63
CA TRP A 81 2.66 8.93 -8.12
C TRP A 81 3.66 9.22 -9.24
N ALA A 82 3.61 8.44 -10.33
CA ALA A 82 4.53 8.59 -11.46
C ALA A 82 4.37 9.94 -12.17
N ALA A 83 3.14 10.44 -12.30
CA ALA A 83 2.87 11.76 -12.87
C ALA A 83 3.50 12.88 -12.01
N GLY A 84 3.28 12.85 -10.69
CA GLY A 84 3.86 13.83 -9.77
C GLY A 84 5.40 13.75 -9.66
N GLU A 85 5.99 12.59 -9.92
CA GLU A 85 7.45 12.43 -9.98
C GLU A 85 8.05 13.06 -11.26
N ASN A 86 7.39 12.92 -12.40
CA ASN A 86 7.81 13.56 -13.65
C ASN A 86 7.78 15.09 -13.53
N GLU A 87 6.76 15.64 -12.88
CA GLU A 87 6.68 17.08 -12.62
C GLU A 87 7.81 17.60 -11.72
N ARG A 88 8.22 16.82 -10.71
CA ARG A 88 9.35 17.16 -9.83
C ARG A 88 10.68 17.16 -10.58
N LYS A 89 10.88 16.18 -11.46
CA LYS A 89 12.09 16.09 -12.31
C LYS A 89 12.18 17.20 -13.33
N ASN A 90 11.05 17.63 -13.92
CA ASN A 90 11.02 18.70 -14.91
C ASN A 90 11.24 20.11 -14.31
N LYS A 91 11.15 20.25 -12.98
CA LYS A 91 11.40 21.51 -12.25
C LYS A 91 12.81 21.61 -11.64
N SER A 92 13.59 20.52 -11.72
CA SER A 92 14.97 20.45 -11.22
C SER A 92 15.95 20.59 -12.39
#